data_AF-A0A0N1MR05-F1
#
_entry.id   AF-A0A0N1MR05-F1
#
_cell.length_a   1.000
_cell.length_b   1.000
_cell.length_c   1.000
_cell.angle_alpha   90.00
_cell.angle_beta   90.00
_cell.angle_gamma   90.00
#
_symmetry.space_group_name_H-M   'P 1'
#
loop_
_entity.id
_entity.type
_entity.pdbx_description
1 polymer ?
#
loop_
_entity_poly.entity_id
_entity_poly.type
_entity_poly.pdbx_seq_one_letter_code
_entity_poly.pdbx_strand_id
1 'polypeptide(L)'
;KIQRVKNTYDSTNSQKSKEFSKVKSLIRTIPVSVALAMALSSQMAVADITAQKGGVIQIPDGVGSVVGDGTIINNQIMRGTSVSSGSSSGTILNATIINGTIVNGESSVVTQGSETNVTPQGTIINGWNFRNGVTGQSDGAGGATITNVINSGTITFPSMPIGVIIGQAGNLTIGKNTHITTNAGGTAFAVGMIFIGKNTKVATITNEGTLHGARVIKFGDNGIADAIINKGIIISESGEGAIKTGTGVEVGTIINTGTIRGVAGGGLIDLTAAKVKELNIDGGVVERTDNNDKNAILLTSRGTLDNFTITNGGSIKGNISIQGNSKIGTMAIGGKNGTGTATQITGNISLANSTIINGLSLYDSANITGDITLANQSTIANGLSLSNTANITGVINLTERGYIDVLSLNQGTITGNISLTGNANGTDTNTATIGEITLANNSTITGNISVKGDGASTNANAKIGNITLENGTGIGGSIAVGDSNGAANTNGVIAGITLYGNSTIAGGIINNTNGNIGTIISNTGTNINNTITN
;
A
#
# COMPACT_ATOMS: atom_id res chain seq x y z
N LYS A 1 -64.54 6.26 51.70
CA LYS A 1 -64.89 7.68 51.92
C LYS A 1 -64.88 8.39 50.57
N ILE A 2 -66.09 8.70 50.11
CA ILE A 2 -66.46 9.67 49.06
C ILE A 2 -65.95 11.06 49.55
N GLN A 3 -65.51 12.08 48.79
CA GLN A 3 -66.25 12.84 47.77
C GLN A 3 -65.41 14.08 47.30
N ARG A 4 -65.47 14.36 45.98
CA ARG A 4 -65.60 15.66 45.22
C ARG A 4 -64.85 16.93 45.70
N VAL A 5 -64.42 17.87 44.85
CA VAL A 5 -65.10 18.72 43.84
C VAL A 5 -63.96 19.53 43.13
N LYS A 6 -63.87 19.79 41.82
CA LYS A 6 -64.66 20.74 41.00
C LYS A 6 -64.22 20.67 39.52
N ASN A 7 -65.19 20.50 38.61
CA ASN A 7 -65.10 20.79 37.16
C ASN A 7 -65.71 22.18 36.90
N THR A 8 -65.31 22.84 35.79
CA THR A 8 -66.15 23.53 34.76
C THR A 8 -65.21 23.89 33.59
N TYR A 9 -65.22 23.22 32.43
CA TYR A 9 -66.08 23.38 31.22
C TYR A 9 -65.65 24.52 30.28
N ASP A 10 -65.31 24.18 29.03
CA ASP A 10 -66.08 24.69 27.89
C ASP A 10 -65.94 23.81 26.65
N SER A 11 -67.08 23.55 26.01
CA SER A 11 -67.25 22.81 24.77
C SER A 11 -68.32 23.52 23.94
N THR A 12 -68.10 23.71 22.64
CA THR A 12 -69.19 23.99 21.69
C THR A 12 -69.06 23.16 20.42
N ASN A 13 -70.21 22.58 20.08
CA ASN A 13 -70.53 21.63 19.02
C ASN A 13 -70.38 22.15 17.58
N SER A 14 -70.24 21.24 16.61
CA SER A 14 -71.22 21.08 15.51
C SER A 14 -71.05 19.75 14.75
N GLN A 15 -72.17 19.22 14.28
CA GLN A 15 -72.43 17.88 13.75
C GLN A 15 -72.43 17.80 12.20
N LYS A 16 -72.38 16.54 11.69
CA LYS A 16 -72.89 15.99 10.40
C LYS A 16 -72.08 16.29 9.12
N SER A 17 -71.89 15.42 8.12
CA SER A 17 -72.15 13.99 7.79
C SER A 17 -71.72 13.86 6.30
N LYS A 18 -70.92 12.90 5.81
CA LYS A 18 -71.31 11.60 5.19
C LYS A 18 -70.08 10.99 4.48
N GLU A 19 -69.81 9.70 4.74
CA GLU A 19 -69.49 8.56 3.83
C GLU A 19 -68.71 8.78 2.50
N PHE A 20 -67.82 7.94 1.95
CA PHE A 20 -67.34 6.54 2.09
C PHE A 20 -65.93 6.55 1.43
N SER A 21 -64.90 5.80 1.86
CA SER A 21 -64.43 4.59 1.15
C SER A 21 -62.96 4.29 1.50
N LYS A 22 -62.74 3.12 2.10
CA LYS A 22 -61.67 2.11 1.85
C LYS A 22 -60.24 2.56 1.46
N VAL A 23 -59.28 1.95 2.16
CA VAL A 23 -58.07 1.23 1.65
C VAL A 23 -56.73 1.63 2.31
N LYS A 24 -56.30 0.71 3.18
CA LYS A 24 -54.95 0.12 3.37
C LYS A 24 -53.73 0.99 3.72
N SER A 25 -53.04 0.48 4.75
CA SER A 25 -51.71 0.82 5.23
C SER A 25 -50.68 0.97 4.11
N LEU A 26 -50.02 2.12 4.09
CA LEU A 26 -48.83 2.38 3.28
C LEU A 26 -47.60 1.72 3.95
N ILE A 27 -47.44 0.41 3.77
CA ILE A 27 -46.12 -0.22 3.85
C ILE A 27 -45.41 0.20 2.56
N ARG A 28 -44.44 1.11 2.66
CA ARG A 28 -43.53 1.39 1.54
C ARG A 28 -42.56 0.22 1.41
N THR A 29 -42.99 -0.79 0.64
CA THR A 29 -42.10 -1.73 -0.03
C THR A 29 -41.17 -0.91 -0.92
N ILE A 30 -39.88 -0.88 -0.62
CA ILE A 30 -38.86 -0.43 -1.56
C ILE A 30 -38.91 -1.44 -2.72
N PRO A 31 -39.21 -1.02 -3.96
CA PRO A 31 -39.28 -1.97 -5.05
C PRO A 31 -37.88 -2.52 -5.32
N VAL A 32 -37.79 -3.85 -5.36
CA VAL A 32 -36.61 -4.67 -5.70
C VAL A 32 -35.95 -4.24 -7.02
N SER A 33 -36.62 -3.41 -7.83
CA SER A 33 -36.08 -2.83 -9.06
C SER A 33 -34.93 -1.84 -8.85
N VAL A 34 -34.82 -1.14 -7.71
CA VAL A 34 -33.72 -0.16 -7.50
C VAL A 34 -32.43 -0.86 -7.07
N ALA A 35 -32.53 -1.90 -6.23
CA ALA A 35 -31.38 -2.72 -5.87
C ALA A 35 -30.87 -3.55 -7.06
N LEU A 36 -31.77 -4.02 -7.94
CA LEU A 36 -31.40 -4.71 -9.17
C LEU A 36 -30.82 -3.74 -10.23
N ALA A 37 -31.31 -2.50 -10.31
CA ALA A 37 -30.75 -1.47 -11.20
C ALA A 37 -29.36 -0.99 -10.75
N MET A 38 -29.08 -0.95 -9.44
CA MET A 38 -27.74 -0.64 -8.92
C MET A 38 -26.75 -1.80 -9.07
N ALA A 39 -27.24 -3.05 -9.07
CA ALA A 39 -26.42 -4.22 -9.37
C ALA A 39 -26.13 -4.36 -10.88
N LEU A 40 -27.02 -3.88 -11.77
CA LEU A 40 -26.75 -3.84 -13.22
C LEU A 40 -25.88 -2.66 -13.65
N SER A 41 -25.88 -1.53 -12.94
CA SER A 41 -25.04 -0.36 -13.29
C SER A 41 -23.57 -0.49 -12.87
N SER A 42 -23.20 -1.55 -12.16
CA SER A 42 -21.82 -1.87 -11.79
C SER A 42 -21.12 -2.82 -12.77
N GLN A 43 -21.81 -3.28 -13.83
CA GLN A 43 -21.11 -3.57 -15.07
C GLN A 43 -20.72 -2.21 -15.66
N MET A 44 -19.52 -1.75 -15.33
CA MET A 44 -18.75 -0.98 -16.30
C MET A 44 -18.80 -1.81 -17.57
N ALA A 45 -19.66 -1.40 -18.50
CA ALA A 45 -19.45 -1.70 -19.89
C ALA A 45 -18.03 -1.21 -20.17
N VAL A 46 -17.06 -2.14 -20.13
CA VAL A 46 -16.12 -2.26 -21.23
C VAL A 46 -17.01 -2.06 -22.43
N ALA A 47 -16.89 -0.92 -23.13
CA ALA A 47 -17.68 -0.69 -24.31
C ALA A 47 -17.45 -1.92 -25.18
N ASP A 48 -18.42 -2.81 -25.19
CA ASP A 48 -18.40 -3.98 -26.03
C ASP A 48 -18.54 -3.34 -27.39
N ILE A 49 -17.42 -3.18 -28.09
CA ILE A 49 -17.43 -2.87 -29.51
C ILE A 49 -17.93 -4.17 -30.15
N THR A 50 -19.20 -4.48 -29.94
CA THR A 50 -19.95 -5.46 -30.70
C THR A 50 -20.10 -4.85 -32.09
N ALA A 51 -19.03 -4.99 -32.88
CA ALA A 51 -19.11 -4.83 -34.31
C ALA A 51 -20.09 -5.89 -34.82
N GLN A 52 -21.30 -5.46 -35.17
CA GLN A 52 -22.20 -6.32 -35.93
C GLN A 52 -21.50 -6.66 -37.24
N LYS A 53 -21.60 -7.92 -37.67
CA LYS A 53 -21.04 -8.42 -38.92
C LYS A 53 -21.47 -7.51 -40.09
N GLY A 54 -20.54 -6.72 -40.61
CA GLY A 54 -20.77 -5.77 -41.72
C GLY A 54 -21.42 -4.43 -41.36
N GLY A 55 -21.48 -4.05 -40.08
CA GLY A 55 -22.05 -2.77 -39.63
C GLY A 55 -21.02 -1.64 -39.56
N VAL A 56 -21.32 -0.51 -40.21
CA VAL A 56 -20.57 0.75 -40.06
C VAL A 56 -20.88 1.36 -38.70
N ILE A 57 -19.89 1.50 -37.82
CA ILE A 57 -20.03 2.31 -36.60
C ILE A 57 -19.91 3.78 -37.01
N GLN A 58 -21.04 4.47 -37.16
CA GLN A 58 -21.05 5.92 -37.34
C GLN A 58 -20.87 6.61 -35.99
N ILE A 59 -19.69 7.20 -35.77
CA ILE A 59 -19.49 8.27 -34.79
C ILE A 59 -19.77 9.59 -35.53
N PRO A 60 -20.48 10.57 -34.93
CA PRO A 60 -20.99 11.76 -35.65
C PRO A 60 -19.97 12.66 -36.36
N ASP A 61 -18.65 12.46 -36.20
CA ASP A 61 -17.62 13.43 -36.61
C ASP A 61 -16.47 12.87 -37.48
N GLY A 62 -16.63 11.72 -38.16
CA GLY A 62 -15.76 11.37 -39.31
C GLY A 62 -14.88 10.11 -39.20
N VAL A 63 -15.28 9.13 -40.03
CA VAL A 63 -14.56 8.04 -40.74
C VAL A 63 -13.82 6.95 -39.95
N GLY A 64 -14.50 5.83 -39.69
CA GLY A 64 -13.90 4.48 -39.66
C GLY A 64 -14.96 3.43 -40.01
N SER A 65 -14.60 2.42 -40.83
CA SER A 65 -15.52 1.34 -41.25
C SER A 65 -15.03 -0.02 -40.74
N VAL A 66 -15.93 -0.83 -40.18
CA VAL A 66 -15.65 -2.21 -39.79
C VAL A 66 -16.14 -3.13 -40.90
N VAL A 67 -15.26 -3.97 -41.46
CA VAL A 67 -15.64 -4.93 -42.50
C VAL A 67 -15.38 -6.34 -41.98
N GLY A 68 -16.47 -7.05 -41.66
CA GLY A 68 -16.43 -8.44 -41.21
C GLY A 68 -16.02 -8.63 -39.75
N ASP A 69 -15.93 -9.90 -39.32
CA ASP A 69 -15.58 -10.26 -37.95
C ASP A 69 -14.19 -9.68 -37.60
N GLY A 70 -14.17 -8.66 -36.73
CA GLY A 70 -12.98 -8.19 -36.00
C GLY A 70 -11.92 -7.35 -36.74
N THR A 71 -12.07 -7.02 -38.03
CA THR A 71 -11.04 -6.25 -38.77
C THR A 71 -11.45 -4.80 -38.97
N ILE A 72 -10.69 -3.86 -38.36
CA ILE A 72 -10.86 -2.41 -38.59
C ILE A 72 -9.94 -1.99 -39.73
N ILE A 73 -10.54 -1.65 -40.88
CA ILE A 73 -9.83 -1.20 -42.08
C ILE A 73 -10.10 0.31 -42.19
N ASN A 74 -9.14 1.11 -41.74
CA ASN A 74 -9.09 2.58 -41.76
C ASN A 74 -9.68 3.37 -40.56
N ASN A 75 -8.78 4.18 -39.98
CA ASN A 75 -8.94 5.49 -39.36
C ASN A 75 -9.88 5.67 -38.15
N GLN A 76 -9.80 4.81 -37.13
CA GLN A 76 -10.35 5.22 -35.83
C GLN A 76 -9.47 6.32 -35.19
N ILE A 77 -10.01 7.54 -35.15
CA ILE A 77 -9.42 8.67 -34.40
C ILE A 77 -9.59 8.39 -32.91
N MET A 78 -8.49 8.23 -32.16
CA MET A 78 -8.58 8.17 -30.70
C MET A 78 -8.86 9.58 -30.17
N ARG A 79 -10.12 9.91 -29.88
CA ARG A 79 -10.47 11.05 -29.03
C ARG A 79 -10.55 10.53 -27.60
N GLY A 80 -9.50 10.73 -26.80
CA GLY A 80 -9.51 10.26 -25.41
C GLY A 80 -8.33 10.59 -24.50
N THR A 81 -7.15 10.98 -25.01
CA THR A 81 -6.04 11.39 -24.14
C THR A 81 -6.02 12.89 -23.93
N SER A 82 -6.76 13.35 -22.91
CA SER A 82 -6.40 14.60 -22.25
C SER A 82 -5.09 14.37 -21.48
N VAL A 83 -3.95 14.48 -22.17
CA VAL A 83 -2.69 14.87 -21.53
C VAL A 83 -2.85 16.34 -21.16
N SER A 84 -2.93 16.63 -19.87
CA SER A 84 -3.26 17.96 -19.34
C SER A 84 -2.17 18.98 -19.66
N SER A 85 -2.28 19.58 -20.86
CA SER A 85 -1.96 20.95 -21.28
C SER A 85 -1.93 21.09 -22.82
N GLY A 86 -2.33 20.07 -23.58
CA GLY A 86 -2.45 20.14 -25.04
C GLY A 86 -2.93 18.82 -25.65
N SER A 87 -3.93 18.89 -26.54
CA SER A 87 -4.60 17.73 -27.13
C SER A 87 -3.66 16.91 -28.02
N SER A 88 -3.05 15.85 -27.48
CA SER A 88 -2.35 14.84 -28.29
C SER A 88 -3.34 13.73 -28.67
N SER A 89 -3.57 13.55 -29.97
CA SER A 89 -4.42 12.47 -30.50
C SER A 89 -3.51 11.41 -31.13
N GLY A 90 -3.71 10.15 -30.76
CA GLY A 90 -3.11 9.04 -31.49
C GLY A 90 -4.10 8.41 -32.46
N THR A 91 -3.61 7.76 -33.49
CA THR A 91 -4.40 6.97 -34.42
C THR A 91 -3.92 5.53 -34.38
N ILE A 92 -4.86 4.59 -34.41
CA ILE A 92 -4.58 3.18 -34.61
C ILE A 92 -4.99 2.87 -36.06
N LEU A 93 -4.07 2.27 -36.80
CA LEU A 93 -4.19 1.98 -38.22
C LEU A 93 -4.08 0.47 -38.43
N ASN A 94 -4.85 -0.08 -39.36
CA ASN A 94 -4.78 -1.48 -39.77
C ASN A 94 -4.88 -2.48 -38.60
N ALA A 95 -5.75 -2.19 -37.62
CA ALA A 95 -5.87 -2.99 -36.42
C ALA A 95 -6.80 -4.19 -36.59
N THR A 96 -6.34 -5.33 -36.10
CA THR A 96 -7.18 -6.52 -35.87
C THR A 96 -7.57 -6.56 -34.40
N ILE A 97 -8.87 -6.65 -34.11
CA ILE A 97 -9.40 -6.73 -32.75
C ILE A 97 -10.04 -8.11 -32.55
N ILE A 98 -9.62 -8.80 -31.49
CA ILE A 98 -10.17 -10.09 -31.09
C ILE A 98 -10.55 -9.99 -29.62
N ASN A 99 -11.83 -10.20 -29.30
CA ASN A 99 -12.38 -10.18 -27.93
C ASN A 99 -11.98 -8.93 -27.11
N GLY A 100 -12.03 -7.75 -27.74
CA GLY A 100 -11.65 -6.48 -27.09
C GLY A 100 -10.15 -6.19 -27.00
N THR A 101 -9.29 -7.08 -27.49
CA THR A 101 -7.83 -6.91 -27.59
C THR A 101 -7.42 -6.52 -29.00
N ILE A 102 -6.58 -5.50 -29.17
CA ILE A 102 -5.95 -5.22 -30.47
C ILE A 102 -4.77 -6.18 -30.65
N VAL A 103 -4.94 -7.25 -31.42
CA VAL A 103 -3.93 -8.31 -31.54
C VAL A 103 -2.78 -7.95 -32.50
N ASN A 104 -3.06 -7.12 -33.50
CA ASN A 104 -2.07 -6.55 -34.42
C ASN A 104 -2.54 -5.18 -34.90
N GLY A 105 -1.61 -4.27 -35.22
CA GLY A 105 -1.92 -2.99 -35.85
C GLY A 105 -0.72 -2.04 -35.86
N GLU A 106 -0.86 -0.93 -36.54
CA GLU A 106 0.08 0.20 -36.46
C GLU A 106 -0.53 1.29 -35.57
N SER A 107 0.31 2.06 -34.89
CA SER A 107 -0.11 3.25 -34.17
C SER A 107 0.71 4.46 -34.58
N SER A 108 0.09 5.63 -34.58
CA SER A 108 0.80 6.90 -34.69
C SER A 108 0.31 7.86 -33.60
N VAL A 109 1.16 8.79 -33.19
CA VAL A 109 0.77 9.88 -32.27
C VAL A 109 1.07 11.20 -32.93
N VAL A 110 0.07 12.09 -32.95
CA VAL A 110 0.24 13.48 -33.37
C VAL A 110 0.44 14.32 -32.13
N THR A 111 1.66 14.79 -31.91
CA THR A 111 1.97 15.85 -30.96
C THR A 111 1.65 17.21 -31.59
N GLN A 112 0.70 17.97 -31.04
CA GLN A 112 0.43 19.33 -31.51
C GLN A 112 1.66 20.23 -31.28
N GLY A 113 2.11 20.93 -32.32
CA GLY A 113 3.18 21.94 -32.27
C GLY A 113 4.27 21.81 -33.35
N SER A 114 4.30 20.72 -34.12
CA SER A 114 5.18 20.56 -35.29
C SER A 114 4.33 20.11 -36.48
N GLU A 115 4.09 21.01 -37.44
CA GLU A 115 3.37 20.69 -38.69
C GLU A 115 4.21 19.83 -39.66
N THR A 116 5.38 19.35 -39.26
CA THR A 116 6.25 18.55 -40.13
C THR A 116 6.60 17.21 -39.49
N ASN A 117 6.22 16.16 -40.23
CA ASN A 117 6.64 14.77 -40.19
C ASN A 117 6.09 13.86 -39.06
N VAL A 118 5.03 13.14 -39.44
CA VAL A 118 4.70 11.80 -38.94
C VAL A 118 5.91 10.89 -39.17
N THR A 119 6.52 10.35 -38.10
CA THR A 119 7.12 8.99 -37.99
C THR A 119 8.02 8.85 -36.73
N PRO A 120 8.16 7.64 -36.14
CA PRO A 120 7.74 6.33 -36.66
C PRO A 120 6.48 5.74 -36.03
N GLN A 121 5.83 4.91 -36.86
CA GLN A 121 4.79 3.94 -36.54
C GLN A 121 5.19 3.10 -35.32
N GLY A 122 4.33 3.08 -34.29
CA GLY A 122 4.37 2.02 -33.30
C GLY A 122 3.73 0.76 -33.85
N THR A 123 4.21 -0.41 -33.43
CA THR A 123 3.55 -1.68 -33.72
C THR A 123 2.74 -2.09 -32.50
N ILE A 124 1.49 -2.49 -32.71
CA ILE A 124 0.67 -3.09 -31.67
C ILE A 124 0.76 -4.61 -31.79
N ILE A 125 1.12 -5.28 -30.71
CA ILE A 125 1.16 -6.75 -30.64
C ILE A 125 0.42 -7.16 -29.37
N ASN A 126 -0.68 -7.88 -29.53
CA ASN A 126 -1.47 -8.43 -28.41
C ASN A 126 -1.82 -7.38 -27.33
N GLY A 127 -2.24 -6.19 -27.78
CA GLY A 127 -2.65 -5.04 -26.98
C GLY A 127 -1.50 -4.10 -26.60
N TRP A 128 -0.24 -4.53 -26.72
CA TRP A 128 0.93 -3.72 -26.40
C TRP A 128 1.36 -2.88 -27.58
N ASN A 129 1.38 -1.56 -27.39
CA ASN A 129 1.91 -0.61 -28.36
C ASN A 129 3.39 -0.35 -28.11
N PHE A 130 4.24 -0.79 -29.04
CA PHE A 130 5.69 -0.59 -29.06
C PHE A 130 6.05 0.58 -29.95
N ARG A 131 6.77 1.57 -29.41
CA ARG A 131 7.13 2.81 -30.10
C ARG A 131 8.59 3.17 -29.90
N ASN A 132 9.02 4.15 -30.69
CA ASN A 132 10.32 4.78 -30.61
C ASN A 132 11.48 3.77 -30.67
N GLY A 133 11.45 2.88 -31.66
CA GLY A 133 12.55 1.92 -31.89
C GLY A 133 12.59 0.75 -30.90
N VAL A 134 11.71 0.68 -29.90
CA VAL A 134 11.47 -0.58 -29.19
C VAL A 134 10.68 -1.50 -30.11
N THR A 135 11.19 -2.71 -30.33
CA THR A 135 10.53 -3.74 -31.13
C THR A 135 10.10 -4.88 -30.21
N GLY A 136 8.84 -5.26 -30.32
CA GLY A 136 8.29 -6.45 -29.68
C GLY A 136 8.05 -7.56 -30.69
N GLN A 137 7.89 -8.79 -30.21
CA GLN A 137 7.41 -9.93 -30.98
C GLN A 137 6.28 -10.61 -30.23
N SER A 138 5.36 -11.28 -30.93
CA SER A 138 4.35 -12.13 -30.28
C SER A 138 5.03 -13.28 -29.54
N ASP A 139 4.55 -13.60 -28.34
CA ASP A 139 5.00 -14.78 -27.58
C ASP A 139 4.31 -16.09 -28.01
N GLY A 140 3.38 -16.03 -28.99
CA GLY A 140 2.60 -17.17 -29.45
C GLY A 140 1.47 -17.61 -28.50
N ALA A 141 1.36 -17.00 -27.31
CA ALA A 141 0.36 -17.29 -26.27
C ALA A 141 -0.56 -16.09 -26.00
N GLY A 142 -0.60 -15.11 -26.91
CA GLY A 142 -1.43 -13.91 -26.80
C GLY A 142 -0.80 -12.78 -25.98
N GLY A 143 0.52 -12.80 -25.76
CA GLY A 143 1.32 -11.72 -25.19
C GLY A 143 2.46 -11.27 -26.12
N ALA A 144 3.37 -10.46 -25.60
CA ALA A 144 4.46 -9.86 -26.34
C ALA A 144 5.79 -9.96 -25.58
N THR A 145 6.89 -10.11 -26.32
CA THR A 145 8.24 -10.24 -25.78
C THR A 145 9.19 -9.25 -26.46
N ILE A 146 10.13 -8.70 -25.70
CA ILE A 146 11.22 -7.87 -26.19
C ILE A 146 12.55 -8.58 -25.90
N THR A 147 13.29 -8.91 -26.96
CA THR A 147 14.62 -9.51 -26.90
C THR A 147 15.64 -8.64 -27.63
N ASN A 148 16.85 -8.51 -27.07
CA ASN A 148 18.01 -7.89 -27.72
C ASN A 148 17.82 -6.43 -28.16
N VAL A 149 17.20 -5.60 -27.33
CA VAL A 149 17.29 -4.14 -27.51
C VAL A 149 18.52 -3.66 -26.72
N ILE A 150 19.58 -3.27 -27.44
CA ILE A 150 20.75 -2.60 -26.88
C ILE A 150 20.76 -1.19 -27.43
N ASN A 151 20.17 -0.26 -26.71
CA ASN A 151 20.43 1.16 -26.95
C ASN A 151 21.44 1.64 -25.91
N SER A 152 22.72 1.39 -26.18
CA SER A 152 23.86 1.85 -25.37
C SER A 152 24.24 3.31 -25.68
N GLY A 153 23.33 4.10 -26.23
CA GLY A 153 23.46 5.54 -26.41
C GLY A 153 22.24 6.21 -25.79
N THR A 154 22.42 7.37 -25.17
CA THR A 154 21.32 8.18 -24.63
C THR A 154 20.29 8.45 -25.72
N ILE A 155 19.17 7.71 -25.74
CA ILE A 155 18.05 8.01 -26.62
C ILE A 155 16.98 8.74 -25.82
N THR A 156 16.76 10.00 -26.17
CA THR A 156 15.72 10.84 -25.60
C THR A 156 14.41 10.53 -26.30
N PHE A 157 13.55 9.71 -25.69
CA PHE A 157 12.19 9.48 -26.20
C PHE A 157 11.22 10.49 -25.61
N PRO A 158 10.44 11.22 -26.42
CA PRO A 158 9.47 12.19 -25.92
C PRO A 158 8.26 11.54 -25.23
N SER A 159 7.97 10.23 -25.41
CA SER A 159 6.86 9.56 -24.71
C SER A 159 6.87 8.02 -24.79
N MET A 160 6.45 7.31 -23.71
CA MET A 160 5.95 5.90 -23.66
C MET A 160 6.45 4.94 -24.78
N PRO A 161 7.64 4.36 -24.68
CA PRO A 161 8.10 3.35 -25.63
C PRO A 161 7.25 2.08 -25.62
N ILE A 162 6.61 1.75 -24.49
CA ILE A 162 5.72 0.58 -24.37
C ILE A 162 4.46 1.01 -23.64
N GLY A 163 3.28 0.66 -24.15
CA GLY A 163 2.08 0.84 -23.35
C GLY A 163 0.80 0.29 -23.92
N VAL A 164 -0.22 0.28 -23.08
CA VAL A 164 -1.60 -0.08 -23.42
C VAL A 164 -2.42 1.18 -23.21
N ILE A 165 -2.92 1.76 -24.30
CA ILE A 165 -3.62 3.05 -24.24
C ILE A 165 -5.12 2.84 -24.00
N ILE A 166 -5.68 1.79 -24.60
CA ILE A 166 -7.09 1.42 -24.52
C ILE A 166 -7.23 -0.11 -24.50
N GLY A 167 -8.34 -0.59 -23.93
CA GLY A 167 -8.70 -2.01 -23.95
C GLY A 167 -7.81 -2.85 -23.04
N GLN A 168 -7.44 -4.03 -23.54
CA GLN A 168 -6.68 -5.01 -22.79
C GLN A 168 -5.46 -5.52 -23.55
N ALA A 169 -4.46 -6.03 -22.84
CA ALA A 169 -3.28 -6.66 -23.39
C ALA A 169 -2.90 -7.94 -22.65
N GLY A 170 -2.23 -8.85 -23.36
CA GLY A 170 -1.69 -10.07 -22.77
C GLY A 170 -0.41 -9.82 -21.97
N ASN A 171 0.41 -10.86 -21.83
CA ASN A 171 1.67 -10.76 -21.11
C ASN A 171 2.65 -9.83 -21.83
N LEU A 172 3.55 -9.19 -21.08
CA LEU A 172 4.71 -8.47 -21.59
C LEU A 172 5.96 -9.04 -20.93
N THR A 173 6.93 -9.49 -21.71
CA THR A 173 8.22 -9.98 -21.20
C THR A 173 9.37 -9.15 -21.76
N ILE A 174 10.17 -8.55 -20.88
CA ILE A 174 11.46 -7.94 -21.21
C ILE A 174 12.56 -8.96 -20.94
N GLY A 175 13.20 -9.47 -22.00
CA GLY A 175 14.20 -10.54 -21.89
C GLY A 175 15.50 -10.12 -21.19
N LYS A 176 16.24 -11.10 -20.67
CA LYS A 176 17.46 -10.91 -19.85
C LYS A 176 18.55 -10.02 -20.46
N ASN A 177 18.72 -10.05 -21.77
CA ASN A 177 19.75 -9.29 -22.48
C ASN A 177 19.24 -7.96 -23.06
N THR A 178 18.07 -7.51 -22.60
CA THR A 178 17.45 -6.26 -23.04
C THR A 178 17.81 -5.12 -22.09
N HIS A 179 18.27 -4.00 -22.65
CA HIS A 179 18.52 -2.75 -21.92
C HIS A 179 17.70 -1.62 -22.54
N ILE A 180 16.75 -1.07 -21.78
CA ILE A 180 15.90 0.04 -22.21
C ILE A 180 16.17 1.22 -21.29
N THR A 181 16.56 2.35 -21.88
CA THR A 181 16.87 3.58 -21.16
C THR A 181 16.00 4.73 -21.67
N THR A 182 15.45 5.52 -20.76
CA THR A 182 14.66 6.73 -21.04
C THR A 182 15.23 7.91 -20.26
N ASN A 183 15.33 9.09 -20.88
CA ASN A 183 15.97 10.25 -20.26
C ASN A 183 15.03 10.96 -19.25
N ALA A 184 15.60 11.42 -18.13
CA ALA A 184 14.89 11.99 -16.97
C ALA A 184 14.67 13.52 -17.02
N GLY A 185 15.15 14.21 -18.07
CA GLY A 185 15.16 15.66 -18.12
C GLY A 185 14.05 16.27 -18.97
N GLY A 186 12.92 16.65 -18.36
CA GLY A 186 11.95 17.51 -19.03
C GLY A 186 10.57 17.51 -18.39
N THR A 187 10.12 18.67 -17.94
CA THR A 187 8.84 18.96 -17.25
C THR A 187 7.57 18.71 -18.07
N ALA A 188 7.61 18.06 -19.23
CA ALA A 188 6.50 18.07 -20.19
C ALA A 188 5.93 16.71 -20.64
N PHE A 189 6.57 15.56 -20.36
CA PHE A 189 6.00 14.26 -20.78
C PHE A 189 5.93 13.26 -19.62
N ALA A 190 4.84 13.41 -18.88
CA ALA A 190 4.52 12.74 -17.63
C ALA A 190 4.17 11.25 -17.75
N VAL A 191 4.88 10.43 -18.53
CA VAL A 191 4.44 9.06 -18.82
C VAL A 191 5.55 8.01 -18.68
N GLY A 192 5.21 6.85 -18.10
CA GLY A 192 6.18 5.80 -17.79
C GLY A 192 6.74 5.09 -19.01
N MET A 193 7.89 4.43 -18.86
CA MET A 193 8.52 3.61 -19.90
C MET A 193 7.57 2.50 -20.36
N ILE A 194 6.98 1.79 -19.40
CA ILE A 194 5.82 0.93 -19.57
C ILE A 194 4.63 1.69 -18.97
N PHE A 195 3.63 1.98 -19.80
CA PHE A 195 2.42 2.67 -19.36
C PHE A 195 1.16 1.85 -19.56
N ILE A 196 0.41 1.69 -18.48
CA ILE A 196 -0.89 1.06 -18.45
C ILE A 196 -1.91 2.20 -18.39
N GLY A 197 -2.70 2.37 -19.45
CA GLY A 197 -3.65 3.46 -19.60
C GLY A 197 -4.80 3.43 -18.59
N LYS A 198 -5.56 4.53 -18.56
CA LYS A 198 -6.75 4.64 -17.73
C LYS A 198 -7.80 3.60 -18.13
N ASN A 199 -8.39 2.90 -17.16
CA ASN A 199 -9.39 1.84 -17.40
C ASN A 199 -8.89 0.74 -18.36
N THR A 200 -7.59 0.46 -18.39
CA THR A 200 -7.03 -0.62 -19.21
C THR A 200 -6.70 -1.84 -18.35
N LYS A 201 -6.66 -3.02 -18.97
CA LYS A 201 -6.28 -4.26 -18.29
C LYS A 201 -5.09 -4.91 -18.97
N VAL A 202 -4.09 -5.30 -18.21
CA VAL A 202 -2.96 -6.11 -18.71
C VAL A 202 -2.84 -7.38 -17.91
N ALA A 203 -2.29 -8.43 -18.53
CA ALA A 203 -1.95 -9.65 -17.82
C ALA A 203 -0.65 -9.44 -17.00
N THR A 204 0.37 -10.25 -17.21
CA THR A 204 1.62 -10.16 -16.45
C THR A 204 2.67 -9.31 -17.18
N ILE A 205 3.31 -8.38 -16.47
CA ILE A 205 4.52 -7.68 -16.92
C ILE A 205 5.72 -8.32 -16.24
N THR A 206 6.61 -8.94 -17.01
CA THR A 206 7.85 -9.56 -16.51
C THR A 206 9.06 -8.78 -17.02
N ASN A 207 9.92 -8.33 -16.11
CA ASN A 207 11.24 -7.79 -16.43
C ASN A 207 12.34 -8.76 -16.03
N GLU A 208 13.11 -9.27 -16.99
CA GLU A 208 14.34 -10.02 -16.76
C GLU A 208 15.58 -9.22 -17.17
N GLY A 209 15.41 -8.12 -17.92
CA GLY A 209 16.47 -7.25 -18.42
C GLY A 209 16.76 -6.06 -17.51
N THR A 210 17.26 -4.97 -18.09
CA THR A 210 17.54 -3.72 -17.40
C THR A 210 16.67 -2.59 -17.93
N LEU A 211 15.86 -2.00 -17.05
CA LEU A 211 15.00 -0.87 -17.34
C LEU A 211 15.51 0.35 -16.57
N HIS A 212 15.88 1.41 -17.26
CA HIS A 212 16.44 2.63 -16.68
C HIS A 212 15.61 3.84 -17.11
N GLY A 213 14.97 4.53 -16.17
CA GLY A 213 14.16 5.68 -16.53
C GLY A 213 13.67 6.52 -15.36
N ALA A 214 12.82 7.48 -15.67
CA ALA A 214 12.19 8.36 -14.70
C ALA A 214 11.03 7.70 -13.94
N ARG A 215 10.13 7.08 -14.70
CA ARG A 215 8.96 6.32 -14.26
C ARG A 215 8.98 5.03 -15.07
N VAL A 216 9.31 3.91 -14.46
CA VAL A 216 9.58 2.69 -15.24
C VAL A 216 8.26 1.99 -15.60
N ILE A 217 7.42 1.71 -14.60
CA ILE A 217 6.07 1.20 -14.80
C ILE A 217 5.10 2.20 -14.21
N LYS A 218 4.20 2.75 -15.04
CA LYS A 218 3.21 3.72 -14.62
C LYS A 218 1.82 3.26 -14.99
N PHE A 219 0.89 3.38 -14.05
CA PHE A 219 -0.54 3.21 -14.30
C PHE A 219 -1.24 4.58 -14.41
N GLY A 220 -2.19 4.66 -15.33
CA GLY A 220 -3.30 5.60 -15.27
C GLY A 220 -4.37 5.11 -14.29
N ASP A 221 -5.34 5.97 -13.98
CA ASP A 221 -6.41 5.65 -13.04
C ASP A 221 -7.20 4.40 -13.44
N ASN A 222 -7.60 3.60 -12.46
CA ASN A 222 -8.34 2.34 -12.65
C ASN A 222 -7.66 1.36 -13.63
N GLY A 223 -6.35 1.47 -13.84
CA GLY A 223 -5.59 0.47 -14.58
C GLY A 223 -5.53 -0.83 -13.80
N ILE A 224 -5.57 -1.97 -14.50
CA ILE A 224 -5.56 -3.30 -13.90
C ILE A 224 -4.37 -4.08 -14.44
N ALA A 225 -3.62 -4.75 -13.57
CA ALA A 225 -2.61 -5.73 -13.96
C ALA A 225 -2.78 -7.02 -13.16
N ASP A 226 -2.63 -8.17 -13.81
CA ASP A 226 -2.63 -9.45 -13.08
C ASP A 226 -1.36 -9.58 -12.24
N ALA A 227 -0.19 -9.24 -12.80
CA ALA A 227 1.06 -9.22 -12.07
C ALA A 227 2.14 -8.29 -12.65
N ILE A 228 3.06 -7.87 -11.79
CA ILE A 228 4.32 -7.23 -12.13
C ILE A 228 5.45 -8.07 -11.51
N ILE A 229 6.34 -8.61 -12.32
CA ILE A 229 7.42 -9.50 -11.88
C ILE A 229 8.75 -8.89 -12.31
N ASN A 230 9.55 -8.44 -11.36
CA ASN A 230 10.92 -8.01 -11.62
C ASN A 230 11.92 -9.09 -11.18
N LYS A 231 12.61 -9.68 -12.17
CA LYS A 231 13.78 -10.56 -11.98
C LYS A 231 15.09 -9.88 -12.41
N GLY A 232 15.00 -8.82 -13.19
CA GLY A 232 16.13 -8.04 -13.69
C GLY A 232 16.43 -6.80 -12.84
N ILE A 233 16.85 -5.73 -13.50
CA ILE A 233 17.21 -4.47 -12.86
C ILE A 233 16.24 -3.37 -13.30
N ILE A 234 15.73 -2.61 -12.34
CA ILE A 234 14.97 -1.38 -12.55
C ILE A 234 15.70 -0.22 -11.87
N ILE A 235 16.00 0.83 -12.62
CA ILE A 235 16.69 2.03 -12.14
C ILE A 235 15.76 3.24 -12.34
N SER A 236 15.43 3.95 -11.26
CA SER A 236 14.62 5.18 -11.28
C SER A 236 15.44 6.41 -10.91
N GLU A 237 15.62 7.39 -11.80
CA GLU A 237 16.56 8.52 -11.57
C GLU A 237 15.92 9.91 -11.36
N SER A 238 14.59 10.04 -11.41
CA SER A 238 13.95 11.35 -11.65
C SER A 238 13.11 11.95 -10.52
N GLY A 239 13.26 11.49 -9.28
CA GLY A 239 12.35 11.92 -8.21
C GLY A 239 10.94 11.33 -8.37
N GLU A 240 10.79 10.32 -9.23
CA GLU A 240 9.55 9.60 -9.48
C GLU A 240 9.75 8.10 -9.22
N GLY A 241 8.70 7.39 -8.83
CA GLY A 241 8.77 5.97 -8.47
C GLY A 241 9.06 5.07 -9.67
N ALA A 242 9.77 3.95 -9.42
CA ALA A 242 10.01 2.89 -10.38
C ALA A 242 8.69 2.23 -10.80
N ILE A 243 7.84 1.90 -9.83
CA ILE A 243 6.45 1.47 -10.05
C ILE A 243 5.57 2.55 -9.43
N LYS A 244 4.70 3.17 -10.23
CA LYS A 244 3.81 4.24 -9.78
C LYS A 244 2.38 4.00 -10.20
N THR A 245 1.47 3.95 -9.24
CA THR A 245 0.04 3.77 -9.48
C THR A 245 -0.71 5.10 -9.58
N GLY A 246 -1.75 5.12 -10.41
CA GLY A 246 -2.82 6.12 -10.35
C GLY A 246 -3.90 5.73 -9.34
N THR A 247 -4.98 6.51 -9.29
CA THR A 247 -6.09 6.26 -8.37
C THR A 247 -6.92 5.05 -8.81
N GLY A 248 -7.29 4.18 -7.87
CA GLY A 248 -8.19 3.06 -8.14
C GLY A 248 -7.55 1.92 -8.94
N VAL A 249 -6.22 1.94 -9.10
CA VAL A 249 -5.46 0.88 -9.77
C VAL A 249 -5.57 -0.42 -8.98
N GLU A 250 -5.72 -1.54 -9.70
CA GLU A 250 -5.74 -2.88 -9.11
C GLU A 250 -4.59 -3.72 -9.68
N VAL A 251 -3.75 -4.28 -8.81
CA VAL A 251 -2.69 -5.21 -9.20
C VAL A 251 -2.88 -6.51 -8.43
N GLY A 252 -2.84 -7.65 -9.11
CA GLY A 252 -2.84 -8.94 -8.41
C GLY A 252 -1.58 -9.07 -7.57
N THR A 253 -0.44 -9.28 -8.20
CA THR A 253 0.83 -9.50 -7.48
C THR A 253 1.95 -8.62 -8.00
N ILE A 254 2.77 -8.07 -7.11
CA ILE A 254 4.05 -7.46 -7.43
C ILE A 254 5.14 -8.32 -6.80
N ILE A 255 5.98 -8.95 -7.62
CA ILE A 255 7.09 -9.79 -7.17
C ILE A 255 8.41 -9.15 -7.58
N ASN A 256 9.33 -9.00 -6.64
CA ASN A 256 10.69 -8.56 -6.91
C ASN A 256 11.70 -9.61 -6.42
N THR A 257 12.31 -10.31 -7.37
CA THR A 257 13.47 -11.20 -7.17
C THR A 257 14.77 -10.57 -7.69
N GLY A 258 14.66 -9.51 -8.49
CA GLY A 258 15.77 -8.72 -9.00
C GLY A 258 16.10 -7.50 -8.15
N THR A 259 16.54 -6.41 -8.80
CA THR A 259 16.86 -5.14 -8.14
C THR A 259 15.95 -4.03 -8.63
N ILE A 260 15.39 -3.25 -7.71
CA ILE A 260 14.75 -1.95 -7.96
C ILE A 260 15.55 -0.92 -7.19
N ARG A 261 16.12 0.08 -7.86
CA ARG A 261 16.93 1.10 -7.18
C ARG A 261 16.75 2.50 -7.74
N GLY A 262 17.09 3.50 -6.94
CA GLY A 262 17.29 4.87 -7.45
C GLY A 262 16.80 5.98 -6.52
N VAL A 263 16.50 7.14 -7.13
CA VAL A 263 16.10 8.40 -6.48
C VAL A 263 14.64 8.77 -6.83
N ALA A 264 13.74 8.71 -5.85
CA ALA A 264 12.31 9.01 -5.97
C ALA A 264 11.87 10.02 -4.90
N GLY A 265 11.06 11.02 -5.27
CA GLY A 265 10.49 12.00 -4.35
C GLY A 265 9.39 11.37 -3.48
N GLY A 266 8.68 10.37 -4.02
CA GLY A 266 7.75 9.50 -3.31
C GLY A 266 8.39 8.15 -2.92
N GLY A 267 7.69 7.05 -3.20
CA GLY A 267 8.21 5.68 -3.11
C GLY A 267 8.90 5.22 -4.40
N LEU A 268 9.89 4.32 -4.32
CA LEU A 268 10.33 3.56 -5.51
C LEU A 268 9.19 2.64 -5.98
N ILE A 269 8.50 2.01 -5.05
CA ILE A 269 7.18 1.40 -5.28
C ILE A 269 6.16 2.32 -4.62
N ASP A 270 5.44 3.08 -5.43
CA ASP A 270 4.45 4.07 -5.01
C ASP A 270 3.04 3.57 -5.34
N LEU A 271 2.35 3.12 -4.29
CA LEU A 271 1.01 2.53 -4.30
C LEU A 271 -0.01 3.56 -3.77
N THR A 272 -0.07 4.72 -4.40
CA THR A 272 -1.06 5.75 -4.07
C THR A 272 -2.45 5.32 -4.52
N ALA A 273 -3.38 5.18 -3.57
CA ALA A 273 -4.79 4.81 -3.78
C ALA A 273 -5.00 3.54 -4.63
N ALA A 274 -4.03 2.61 -4.58
CA ALA A 274 -4.08 1.34 -5.30
C ALA A 274 -4.55 0.20 -4.40
N LYS A 275 -5.13 -0.83 -5.02
CA LYS A 275 -5.38 -2.12 -4.39
C LYS A 275 -4.41 -3.14 -4.96
N VAL A 276 -3.55 -3.68 -4.13
CA VAL A 276 -2.62 -4.73 -4.51
C VAL A 276 -2.94 -5.96 -3.67
N LYS A 277 -3.05 -7.16 -4.26
CA LYS A 277 -3.28 -8.35 -3.42
C LYS A 277 -2.00 -8.73 -2.70
N GLU A 278 -0.89 -8.81 -3.43
CA GLU A 278 0.39 -9.21 -2.85
C GLU A 278 1.54 -8.36 -3.38
N LEU A 279 2.41 -7.94 -2.47
CA LEU A 279 3.71 -7.36 -2.75
C LEU A 279 4.73 -8.24 -2.05
N ASN A 280 5.57 -8.91 -2.84
CA ASN A 280 6.55 -9.87 -2.37
C ASN A 280 7.96 -9.45 -2.84
N ILE A 281 8.84 -9.18 -1.89
CA ILE A 281 10.27 -8.99 -2.15
C ILE A 281 10.97 -10.31 -1.79
N ASP A 282 11.17 -11.15 -2.81
CA ASP A 282 11.62 -12.54 -2.69
C ASP A 282 13.08 -12.66 -3.12
N GLY A 283 14.01 -12.53 -2.17
CA GLY A 283 15.46 -12.51 -2.43
C GLY A 283 15.97 -11.30 -3.21
N GLY A 284 15.06 -10.46 -3.73
CA GLY A 284 15.38 -9.23 -4.45
C GLY A 284 15.71 -8.04 -3.54
N VAL A 285 16.16 -6.95 -4.16
CA VAL A 285 16.55 -5.71 -3.48
C VAL A 285 15.65 -4.56 -3.93
N VAL A 286 15.19 -3.74 -2.97
CA VAL A 286 14.62 -2.41 -3.21
C VAL A 286 15.46 -1.37 -2.49
N GLU A 287 16.19 -0.53 -3.23
CA GLU A 287 17.22 0.36 -2.67
C GLU A 287 17.03 1.82 -3.09
N ARG A 288 16.82 2.69 -2.10
CA ARG A 288 17.05 4.14 -2.23
C ARG A 288 18.56 4.38 -2.29
N THR A 289 19.02 5.00 -3.38
CA THR A 289 20.44 5.34 -3.58
C THR A 289 20.82 6.71 -3.02
N ASP A 290 19.81 7.53 -2.75
CA ASP A 290 19.89 8.74 -1.92
C ASP A 290 19.60 8.41 -0.45
N ASN A 291 19.64 9.43 0.41
CA ASN A 291 19.51 9.29 1.86
C ASN A 291 18.37 8.34 2.29
N ASN A 292 18.63 7.51 3.30
CA ASN A 292 17.71 6.49 3.81
C ASN A 292 16.39 7.06 4.38
N ASP A 293 16.27 8.39 4.56
CA ASP A 293 15.08 9.06 5.10
C ASP A 293 13.88 9.08 4.14
N LYS A 294 14.04 8.59 2.91
CA LYS A 294 13.00 8.56 1.89
C LYS A 294 12.39 7.18 1.73
N ASN A 295 11.18 7.14 1.17
CA ASN A 295 10.41 5.91 1.05
C ASN A 295 10.95 5.03 -0.08
N ALA A 296 11.38 3.81 0.25
CA ALA A 296 11.52 2.74 -0.73
C ALA A 296 10.14 2.28 -1.21
N ILE A 297 9.21 2.12 -0.25
CA ILE A 297 7.83 1.71 -0.52
C ILE A 297 6.89 2.70 0.15
N LEU A 298 5.91 3.18 -0.62
CA LEU A 298 4.89 4.10 -0.15
C LEU A 298 3.51 3.51 -0.46
N LEU A 299 2.71 3.29 0.59
CA LEU A 299 1.28 2.98 0.49
C LEU A 299 0.52 4.17 1.09
N THR A 300 -0.28 4.87 0.27
CA THR A 300 -0.93 6.10 0.71
C THR A 300 -2.31 6.29 0.09
N SER A 301 -3.06 7.29 0.56
CA SER A 301 -4.37 7.69 0.03
C SER A 301 -5.37 6.54 -0.01
N ARG A 302 -5.50 5.81 1.10
CA ARG A 302 -6.39 4.64 1.25
C ARG A 302 -6.00 3.46 0.36
N GLY A 303 -4.71 3.32 0.05
CA GLY A 303 -4.19 2.14 -0.63
C GLY A 303 -4.37 0.90 0.24
N THR A 304 -4.60 -0.25 -0.39
CA THR A 304 -4.75 -1.53 0.29
C THR A 304 -3.77 -2.54 -0.27
N LEU A 305 -3.16 -3.31 0.63
CA LEU A 305 -2.35 -4.46 0.31
C LEU A 305 -2.88 -5.67 1.09
N ASP A 306 -3.26 -6.78 0.45
CA ASP A 306 -3.73 -7.93 1.25
C ASP A 306 -2.54 -8.57 1.99
N ASN A 307 -1.41 -8.77 1.30
CA ASN A 307 -0.19 -9.32 1.89
C ASN A 307 1.05 -8.54 1.47
N PHE A 308 1.88 -8.16 2.44
CA PHE A 308 3.23 -7.67 2.22
C PHE A 308 4.23 -8.68 2.78
N THR A 309 5.02 -9.29 1.89
CA THR A 309 6.05 -10.26 2.25
C THR A 309 7.44 -9.80 1.83
N ILE A 310 8.43 -10.05 2.68
CA ILE A 310 9.84 -9.94 2.35
C ILE A 310 10.49 -11.25 2.80
N THR A 311 10.99 -12.02 1.84
CA THR A 311 11.43 -13.39 2.09
C THR A 311 12.73 -13.74 1.38
N ASN A 312 13.30 -14.90 1.73
CA ASN A 312 14.45 -15.49 1.06
C ASN A 312 15.65 -14.54 0.91
N GLY A 313 15.97 -13.78 1.96
CA GLY A 313 17.08 -12.83 1.95
C GLY A 313 16.79 -11.53 1.19
N GLY A 314 15.52 -11.22 0.93
CA GLY A 314 15.09 -9.95 0.36
C GLY A 314 15.53 -8.76 1.21
N SER A 315 15.84 -7.63 0.57
CA SER A 315 16.38 -6.46 1.25
C SER A 315 15.69 -5.17 0.82
N ILE A 316 15.37 -4.33 1.81
CA ILE A 316 14.87 -2.97 1.58
C ILE A 316 15.79 -1.96 2.27
N LYS A 317 16.30 -1.01 1.47
CA LYS A 317 17.06 0.15 1.95
C LYS A 317 16.29 1.42 1.62
N GLY A 318 15.87 2.12 2.67
CA GLY A 318 14.89 3.20 2.62
C GLY A 318 13.60 2.82 3.36
N ASN A 319 12.75 3.81 3.60
CA ASN A 319 11.58 3.65 4.47
C ASN A 319 10.44 2.88 3.80
N ILE A 320 9.70 2.12 4.61
CA ILE A 320 8.38 1.60 4.28
C ILE A 320 7.37 2.52 4.96
N SER A 321 6.60 3.25 4.18
CA SER A 321 5.67 4.24 4.70
C SER A 321 4.23 3.91 4.33
N ILE A 322 3.38 3.81 5.35
CA ILE A 322 1.95 3.47 5.23
C ILE A 322 1.16 4.64 5.80
N GLN A 323 0.43 5.35 4.95
CA GLN A 323 -0.17 6.64 5.30
C GLN A 323 -1.61 6.78 4.80
N GLY A 324 -2.35 7.74 5.35
CA GLY A 324 -3.60 8.23 4.74
C GLY A 324 -4.75 7.21 4.74
N ASN A 325 -4.99 6.55 5.87
CA ASN A 325 -5.98 5.48 6.06
C ASN A 325 -5.72 4.25 5.19
N SER A 326 -4.47 4.00 4.84
CA SER A 326 -4.08 2.81 4.09
C SER A 326 -4.08 1.58 4.97
N LYS A 327 -4.21 0.40 4.35
CA LYS A 327 -4.33 -0.87 5.06
C LYS A 327 -3.40 -1.92 4.46
N ILE A 328 -2.79 -2.70 5.34
CA ILE A 328 -2.15 -3.96 4.97
C ILE A 328 -2.89 -5.08 5.70
N GLY A 329 -3.26 -6.16 5.02
CA GLY A 329 -3.80 -7.35 5.65
C GLY A 329 -2.72 -7.94 6.56
N THR A 330 -1.78 -8.68 5.98
CA THR A 330 -0.66 -9.28 6.72
C THR A 330 0.67 -8.66 6.29
N MET A 331 1.56 -8.37 7.24
CA MET A 331 2.96 -8.07 6.94
C MET A 331 3.87 -9.14 7.54
N ALA A 332 4.65 -9.83 6.70
CA ALA A 332 5.53 -10.91 7.12
C ALA A 332 6.94 -10.72 6.56
N ILE A 333 7.94 -10.75 7.42
CA ILE A 333 9.34 -10.46 7.10
C ILE A 333 10.17 -11.63 7.62
N GLY A 334 10.80 -12.42 6.75
CA GLY A 334 11.45 -13.63 7.22
C GLY A 334 12.40 -14.29 6.25
N GLY A 335 13.12 -15.28 6.76
CA GLY A 335 13.94 -16.17 5.95
C GLY A 335 15.33 -15.64 5.61
N LYS A 336 16.20 -16.59 5.27
CA LYS A 336 17.52 -16.35 4.67
C LYS A 336 17.47 -16.81 3.21
N ASN A 337 18.29 -16.23 2.36
CA ASN A 337 18.53 -16.81 1.03
C ASN A 337 19.39 -18.09 1.15
N GLY A 338 19.58 -18.80 0.03
CA GLY A 338 20.40 -20.02 -0.02
C GLY A 338 21.87 -19.83 0.36
N THR A 339 22.37 -18.59 0.45
CA THR A 339 23.73 -18.26 0.91
C THR A 339 23.79 -17.83 2.38
N GLY A 340 22.68 -17.92 3.12
CA GLY A 340 22.58 -17.57 4.53
C GLY A 340 22.40 -16.08 4.81
N THR A 341 22.25 -15.24 3.78
CA THR A 341 21.96 -13.81 3.93
C THR A 341 20.55 -13.63 4.45
N ALA A 342 20.40 -13.02 5.62
CA ALA A 342 19.10 -12.74 6.22
C ALA A 342 18.33 -11.68 5.44
N THR A 343 17.00 -11.79 5.50
CA THR A 343 16.08 -10.71 5.09
C THR A 343 16.33 -9.46 5.95
N GLN A 344 16.42 -8.29 5.31
CA GLN A 344 16.80 -7.04 5.97
C GLN A 344 15.94 -5.85 5.56
N ILE A 345 15.58 -5.02 6.53
CA ILE A 345 15.05 -3.67 6.31
C ILE A 345 15.95 -2.69 7.06
N THR A 346 16.64 -1.81 6.32
CA THR A 346 17.54 -0.82 6.93
C THR A 346 16.92 0.56 7.09
N GLY A 347 15.76 0.81 6.48
CA GLY A 347 14.96 2.01 6.73
C GLY A 347 13.88 1.77 7.78
N ASN A 348 13.13 2.83 8.08
CA ASN A 348 12.06 2.80 9.06
C ASN A 348 10.79 2.16 8.48
N ILE A 349 9.99 1.53 9.34
CA ILE A 349 8.60 1.20 9.06
C ILE A 349 7.73 2.21 9.78
N SER A 350 7.03 3.06 9.03
CA SER A 350 6.22 4.14 9.60
C SER A 350 4.76 4.02 9.18
N LEU A 351 3.87 3.95 10.17
CA LEU A 351 2.43 4.04 9.98
C LEU A 351 1.93 5.40 10.49
N ALA A 352 1.21 6.13 9.63
CA ALA A 352 0.53 7.37 9.99
C ALA A 352 -0.95 7.26 9.59
N ASN A 353 -1.84 7.22 10.59
CA ASN A 353 -3.27 6.99 10.39
C ASN A 353 -3.55 5.80 9.47
N SER A 354 -2.97 4.64 9.77
CA SER A 354 -3.03 3.44 8.92
C SER A 354 -3.05 2.15 9.73
N THR A 355 -3.41 1.02 9.11
CA THR A 355 -3.62 -0.25 9.83
C THR A 355 -2.90 -1.42 9.17
N ILE A 356 -2.20 -2.23 9.97
CA ILE A 356 -1.87 -3.62 9.65
C ILE A 356 -2.87 -4.50 10.39
N ILE A 357 -3.63 -5.34 9.69
CA ILE A 357 -4.84 -6.00 10.21
C ILE A 357 -4.52 -7.33 10.91
N ASN A 358 -3.69 -8.15 10.26
CA ASN A 358 -3.36 -9.52 10.68
C ASN A 358 -1.96 -9.62 11.28
N GLY A 359 -1.47 -8.51 11.82
CA GLY A 359 -0.19 -8.44 12.50
C GLY A 359 1.02 -8.20 11.58
N LEU A 360 2.11 -7.83 12.24
CA LEU A 360 3.45 -7.73 11.69
C LEU A 360 4.30 -8.84 12.30
N SER A 361 4.79 -9.75 11.48
CA SER A 361 5.59 -10.89 11.97
C SER A 361 6.99 -10.89 11.38
N LEU A 362 8.00 -11.01 12.25
CA LEU A 362 9.39 -11.23 11.88
C LEU A 362 9.81 -12.64 12.30
N TYR A 363 10.46 -13.37 11.40
CA TYR A 363 10.86 -14.76 11.65
C TYR A 363 12.18 -15.14 10.96
N ASP A 364 12.73 -16.29 11.32
CA ASP A 364 13.91 -16.92 10.70
C ASP A 364 15.10 -15.98 10.46
N SER A 365 15.54 -15.33 11.54
CA SER A 365 16.64 -14.35 11.56
C SER A 365 16.44 -13.09 10.72
N ALA A 366 15.21 -12.71 10.37
CA ALA A 366 14.94 -11.39 9.79
C ALA A 366 15.44 -10.26 10.69
N ASN A 367 15.95 -9.19 10.08
CA ASN A 367 16.47 -8.03 10.80
C ASN A 367 15.84 -6.73 10.32
N ILE A 368 15.36 -5.92 11.26
CA ILE A 368 14.97 -4.52 11.01
C ILE A 368 15.93 -3.64 11.79
N THR A 369 16.69 -2.79 11.09
CA THR A 369 17.61 -1.85 11.75
C THR A 369 17.04 -0.45 11.90
N GLY A 370 16.06 -0.08 11.07
CA GLY A 370 15.33 1.17 11.24
C GLY A 370 14.25 1.07 12.31
N ASP A 371 13.66 2.21 12.62
CA ASP A 371 12.62 2.32 13.63
C ASP A 371 11.29 1.78 13.13
N ILE A 372 10.46 1.26 14.04
CA ILE A 372 9.05 0.99 13.79
C ILE A 372 8.25 2.08 14.49
N THR A 373 7.61 2.97 13.73
CA THR A 373 6.86 4.10 14.28
C THR A 373 5.38 4.01 13.94
N LEU A 374 4.51 4.10 14.97
CA LEU A 374 3.06 4.19 14.82
C LEU A 374 2.58 5.52 15.39
N ALA A 375 1.99 6.37 14.53
CA ALA A 375 1.44 7.67 14.91
C ALA A 375 0.00 7.84 14.40
N ASN A 376 -0.71 8.86 14.87
CA ASN A 376 -2.02 9.28 14.36
C ASN A 376 -3.06 8.17 14.28
N GLN A 377 -3.33 7.43 15.36
CA GLN A 377 -4.29 6.29 15.39
C GLN A 377 -3.85 5.06 14.58
N SER A 378 -2.57 4.97 14.22
CA SER A 378 -2.08 3.79 13.53
C SER A 378 -2.13 2.54 14.39
N THR A 379 -2.47 1.41 13.78
CA THR A 379 -2.75 0.16 14.48
C THR A 379 -2.00 -1.00 13.83
N ILE A 380 -1.32 -1.82 14.63
CA ILE A 380 -0.98 -3.20 14.29
C ILE A 380 -1.90 -4.11 15.08
N ALA A 381 -3.01 -4.50 14.44
CA ALA A 381 -3.96 -5.45 15.00
C ALA A 381 -3.37 -6.87 14.92
N ASN A 382 -3.75 -7.75 15.86
CA ASN A 382 -3.16 -9.07 16.07
C ASN A 382 -1.64 -9.06 16.38
N GLY A 383 -1.08 -7.87 16.65
CA GLY A 383 0.22 -7.73 17.28
C GLY A 383 1.44 -7.70 16.36
N LEU A 384 2.57 -7.41 16.99
CA LEU A 384 3.92 -7.48 16.45
C LEU A 384 4.61 -8.70 17.05
N SER A 385 5.02 -9.66 16.22
CA SER A 385 5.69 -10.88 16.67
C SER A 385 7.12 -11.01 16.13
N LEU A 386 8.04 -11.45 16.98
CA LEU A 386 9.41 -11.82 16.59
C LEU A 386 9.67 -13.27 16.99
N SER A 387 10.13 -14.08 16.04
CA SER A 387 10.43 -15.48 16.29
C SER A 387 11.71 -15.96 15.63
N ASN A 388 12.20 -17.14 16.03
CA ASN A 388 13.30 -17.85 15.38
C ASN A 388 14.52 -16.94 15.12
N THR A 389 15.04 -16.28 16.17
CA THR A 389 16.19 -15.36 16.13
C THR A 389 16.01 -14.08 15.32
N ALA A 390 14.78 -13.70 15.00
CA ALA A 390 14.48 -12.40 14.40
C ALA A 390 14.83 -11.24 15.33
N ASN A 391 15.32 -10.13 14.76
CA ASN A 391 15.83 -8.99 15.52
C ASN A 391 15.27 -7.64 15.03
N ILE A 392 15.00 -6.76 15.98
CA ILE A 392 14.79 -5.32 15.73
C ILE A 392 15.87 -4.56 16.49
N THR A 393 16.72 -3.81 15.78
CA THR A 393 17.72 -2.95 16.43
C THR A 393 17.28 -1.50 16.52
N GLY A 394 16.36 -1.07 15.66
CA GLY A 394 15.72 0.24 15.77
C GLY A 394 14.76 0.34 16.94
N VAL A 395 14.25 1.54 17.17
CA VAL A 395 13.29 1.82 18.23
C VAL A 395 11.89 1.44 17.78
N ILE A 396 11.11 0.80 18.67
CA ILE A 396 9.66 0.69 18.52
C ILE A 396 9.05 1.90 19.21
N ASN A 397 8.48 2.81 18.42
CA ASN A 397 7.93 4.07 18.89
C ASN A 397 6.43 4.18 18.60
N LEU A 398 5.62 4.34 19.64
CA LEU A 398 4.20 4.63 19.51
C LEU A 398 3.96 6.04 20.03
N THR A 399 3.47 6.91 19.16
CA THR A 399 3.12 8.29 19.53
C THR A 399 1.63 8.52 19.35
N GLU A 400 1.10 9.50 20.08
CA GLU A 400 -0.30 9.95 19.98
C GLU A 400 -1.29 8.81 20.28
N ARG A 401 -1.83 8.13 19.26
CA ARG A 401 -2.77 6.99 19.35
C ARG A 401 -2.24 5.73 18.66
N GLY A 402 -0.92 5.59 18.52
CA GLY A 402 -0.32 4.34 18.05
C GLY A 402 -0.77 3.16 18.91
N TYR A 403 -1.15 2.05 18.27
CA TYR A 403 -1.65 0.85 18.93
C TYR A 403 -0.95 -0.40 18.39
N ILE A 404 -0.41 -1.22 19.29
CA ILE A 404 -0.04 -2.61 19.01
C ILE A 404 -0.88 -3.48 19.95
N ASP A 405 -1.53 -4.51 19.41
CA ASP A 405 -2.35 -5.41 20.22
C ASP A 405 -1.50 -6.20 21.23
N VAL A 406 -0.58 -7.00 20.71
CA VAL A 406 0.40 -7.76 21.50
C VAL A 406 1.77 -7.58 20.89
N LEU A 407 2.79 -7.31 21.71
CA LEU A 407 4.19 -7.44 21.34
C LEU A 407 4.70 -8.77 21.89
N SER A 408 4.89 -9.75 21.01
CA SER A 408 5.28 -11.12 21.39
C SER A 408 6.66 -11.47 20.84
N LEU A 409 7.57 -11.90 21.72
CA LEU A 409 8.89 -12.40 21.33
C LEU A 409 8.98 -13.87 21.73
N ASN A 410 9.32 -14.72 20.77
CA ASN A 410 9.53 -16.15 20.96
C ASN A 410 10.86 -16.57 20.30
N GLN A 411 11.95 -16.55 21.06
CA GLN A 411 13.33 -16.55 20.54
C GLN A 411 13.65 -15.31 19.69
N GLY A 412 13.00 -14.17 19.96
CA GLY A 412 13.26 -12.89 19.27
C GLY A 412 14.08 -11.93 20.13
N THR A 413 14.76 -10.96 19.49
CA THR A 413 15.52 -9.91 20.19
C THR A 413 15.10 -8.52 19.73
N ILE A 414 14.86 -7.62 20.69
CA ILE A 414 14.78 -6.18 20.43
C ILE A 414 15.98 -5.54 21.10
N THR A 415 16.92 -5.02 20.32
CA THR A 415 18.09 -4.30 20.86
C THR A 415 17.77 -2.84 21.11
N GLY A 416 16.90 -2.25 20.27
CA GLY A 416 16.46 -0.87 20.43
C GLY A 416 15.51 -0.68 21.61
N ASN A 417 15.12 0.57 21.84
CA ASN A 417 14.16 0.91 22.89
C ASN A 417 12.73 0.62 22.45
N ILE A 418 11.84 0.46 23.43
CA ILE A 418 10.40 0.54 23.24
C ILE A 418 9.94 1.83 23.91
N SER A 419 9.31 2.72 23.15
CA SER A 419 8.87 4.04 23.61
C SER A 419 7.41 4.25 23.29
N LEU A 420 6.61 4.53 24.31
CA LEU A 420 5.23 4.98 24.15
C LEU A 420 5.13 6.40 24.69
N THR A 421 4.74 7.34 23.83
CA THR A 421 4.48 8.72 24.19
C THR A 421 3.06 9.13 23.77
N GLY A 422 2.14 9.18 24.74
CA GLY A 422 0.82 9.76 24.51
C GLY A 422 0.92 11.26 24.24
N ASN A 423 0.06 11.81 23.38
CA ASN A 423 0.01 13.25 23.10
C ASN A 423 -1.43 13.66 22.81
N ALA A 424 -2.01 14.60 23.55
CA ALA A 424 -3.37 15.06 23.27
C ALA A 424 -3.41 16.04 22.08
N ASN A 425 -4.17 15.69 21.05
CA ASN A 425 -4.54 16.62 19.99
C ASN A 425 -5.98 17.09 20.25
N GLY A 426 -6.13 18.18 21.01
CA GLY A 426 -7.44 18.72 21.39
C GLY A 426 -8.04 18.07 22.65
N THR A 427 -9.33 17.77 22.63
CA THR A 427 -10.08 17.26 23.81
C THR A 427 -10.02 15.75 24.00
N ASP A 428 -9.56 15.01 22.99
CA ASP A 428 -9.58 13.55 23.01
C ASP A 428 -8.39 12.98 23.79
N THR A 429 -8.60 11.86 24.48
CA THR A 429 -7.54 11.10 25.14
C THR A 429 -6.78 10.31 24.09
N ASN A 430 -5.68 10.89 23.63
CA ASN A 430 -4.78 10.21 22.72
C ASN A 430 -3.83 9.31 23.51
N THR A 431 -4.17 8.03 23.55
CA THR A 431 -3.40 7.03 24.29
C THR A 431 -2.59 6.14 23.36
N ALA A 432 -1.26 6.28 23.40
CA ALA A 432 -0.34 5.32 22.79
C ALA A 432 -0.39 4.02 23.59
N THR A 433 -0.65 2.89 22.95
CA THR A 433 -0.96 1.63 23.66
C THR A 433 -0.24 0.41 23.08
N ILE A 434 0.36 -0.38 23.96
CA ILE A 434 0.62 -1.81 23.70
C ILE A 434 -0.30 -2.62 24.61
N GLY A 435 -1.14 -3.50 24.07
CA GLY A 435 -2.08 -4.28 24.87
C GLY A 435 -1.35 -5.22 25.83
N GLU A 436 -0.36 -5.96 25.35
CA GLU A 436 0.50 -6.82 26.18
C GLU A 436 1.92 -6.92 25.59
N ILE A 437 2.92 -7.08 26.46
CA ILE A 437 4.27 -7.51 26.07
C ILE A 437 4.51 -8.90 26.66
N THR A 438 4.86 -9.88 25.83
CA THR A 438 5.22 -11.24 26.26
C THR A 438 6.59 -11.63 25.69
N LEU A 439 7.49 -12.04 26.57
CA LEU A 439 8.78 -12.63 26.18
C LEU A 439 8.78 -14.11 26.58
N ALA A 440 9.00 -14.98 25.60
CA ALA A 440 9.08 -16.43 25.75
C ALA A 440 10.39 -16.99 25.15
N ASN A 441 10.77 -18.20 25.55
CA ASN A 441 11.84 -19.00 24.92
C ASN A 441 13.15 -18.21 24.69
N ASN A 442 13.78 -17.75 25.76
CA ASN A 442 15.05 -17.00 25.73
C ASN A 442 15.02 -15.69 24.92
N SER A 443 13.84 -15.10 24.73
CA SER A 443 13.73 -13.76 24.12
C SER A 443 14.28 -12.66 25.00
N THR A 444 14.77 -11.58 24.37
CA THR A 444 15.37 -10.46 25.09
C THR A 444 14.95 -9.11 24.51
N ILE A 445 14.66 -8.14 25.37
CA ILE A 445 14.68 -6.71 25.03
C ILE A 445 15.92 -6.11 25.69
N THR A 446 16.93 -5.71 24.92
CA THR A 446 18.16 -5.12 25.50
C THR A 446 17.97 -3.65 25.84
N GLY A 447 17.15 -2.93 25.08
CA GLY A 447 16.86 -1.52 25.31
C GLY A 447 15.94 -1.27 26.50
N ASN A 448 15.63 0.00 26.72
CA ASN A 448 14.69 0.45 27.75
C ASN A 448 13.25 0.34 27.25
N ILE A 449 12.31 0.18 28.18
CA ILE A 449 10.88 0.39 27.95
C ILE A 449 10.49 1.71 28.64
N SER A 450 9.97 2.67 27.88
CA SER A 450 9.49 3.96 28.39
C SER A 450 8.02 4.16 28.08
N VAL A 451 7.23 4.50 29.11
CA VAL A 451 5.78 4.73 28.99
C VAL A 451 5.45 6.07 29.66
N LYS A 452 5.14 7.09 28.87
CA LYS A 452 4.85 8.43 29.39
C LYS A 452 3.90 9.24 28.51
N GLY A 453 3.32 10.29 29.07
CA GLY A 453 2.72 11.37 28.28
C GLY A 453 3.78 12.29 27.65
N ASP A 454 3.34 13.22 26.80
CA ASP A 454 4.17 14.23 26.13
C ASP A 454 4.67 15.33 27.08
N GLY A 455 4.10 15.43 28.29
CA GLY A 455 4.42 16.46 29.29
C GLY A 455 3.95 17.86 28.93
N ALA A 456 3.18 18.02 27.86
CA ALA A 456 2.59 19.28 27.43
C ALA A 456 1.07 19.26 27.60
N SER A 457 0.43 18.12 27.35
CA SER A 457 -1.02 18.04 27.15
C SER A 457 -1.72 17.33 28.31
N THR A 458 -2.81 17.90 28.85
CA THR A 458 -3.52 17.40 30.05
C THR A 458 -4.06 15.97 29.99
N ASN A 459 -4.23 15.44 28.78
CA ASN A 459 -4.76 14.10 28.52
C ASN A 459 -3.77 13.18 27.79
N ALA A 460 -2.49 13.54 27.78
CA ALA A 460 -1.44 12.72 27.19
C ALA A 460 -1.15 11.50 28.08
N ASN A 461 -1.63 10.34 27.64
CA ASN A 461 -1.47 9.09 28.37
C ASN A 461 -0.74 8.06 27.49
N ALA A 462 0.15 7.27 28.07
CA ALA A 462 0.64 6.06 27.43
C ALA A 462 0.31 4.85 28.29
N LYS A 463 0.04 3.72 27.65
CA LYS A 463 -0.37 2.50 28.34
C LYS A 463 0.31 1.26 27.79
N ILE A 464 0.82 0.44 28.70
CA ILE A 464 1.00 -0.99 28.46
C ILE A 464 -0.01 -1.72 29.33
N GLY A 465 -0.63 -2.79 28.83
CA GLY A 465 -1.35 -3.71 29.71
C GLY A 465 -0.36 -4.48 30.58
N ASN A 466 -0.27 -5.78 30.39
CA ASN A 466 0.67 -6.60 31.16
C ASN A 466 2.02 -6.72 30.44
N ILE A 467 3.07 -6.84 31.23
CA ILE A 467 4.38 -7.31 30.79
C ILE A 467 4.61 -8.67 31.43
N THR A 468 4.79 -9.70 30.61
CA THR A 468 5.02 -11.08 31.04
C THR A 468 6.39 -11.56 30.55
N LEU A 469 7.26 -11.94 31.48
CA LEU A 469 8.58 -12.51 31.20
C LEU A 469 8.59 -13.98 31.61
N GLU A 470 8.65 -14.90 30.64
CA GLU A 470 8.80 -16.32 30.91
C GLU A 470 10.23 -16.68 31.35
N ASN A 471 10.42 -17.92 31.80
CA ASN A 471 11.72 -18.44 32.18
C ASN A 471 12.75 -18.28 31.03
N GLY A 472 13.95 -17.82 31.37
CA GLY A 472 15.06 -17.61 30.45
C GLY A 472 15.02 -16.27 29.69
N THR A 473 14.02 -15.43 29.93
CA THR A 473 13.86 -14.15 29.20
C THR A 473 14.29 -12.93 29.99
N GLY A 474 14.49 -11.79 29.33
CA GLY A 474 14.86 -10.59 30.07
C GLY A 474 14.71 -9.27 29.35
N ILE A 475 14.66 -8.22 30.16
CA ILE A 475 14.82 -6.83 29.75
C ILE A 475 16.17 -6.36 30.31
N GLY A 476 17.11 -6.05 29.43
CA GLY A 476 18.45 -5.56 29.78
C GLY A 476 18.42 -4.10 30.25
N GLY A 477 17.55 -3.29 29.66
CA GLY A 477 17.32 -1.90 30.08
C GLY A 477 16.40 -1.78 31.29
N SER A 478 15.98 -0.55 31.58
CA SER A 478 14.99 -0.25 32.60
C SER A 478 13.57 -0.26 32.03
N ILE A 479 12.60 -0.46 32.91
CA ILE A 479 11.19 -0.12 32.65
C ILE A 479 10.90 1.19 33.38
N ALA A 480 10.69 2.27 32.64
CA ALA A 480 10.42 3.60 33.18
C ALA A 480 8.99 4.05 32.83
N VAL A 481 8.22 4.43 33.84
CA VAL A 481 6.82 4.84 33.71
C VAL A 481 6.64 6.24 34.29
N GLY A 482 6.03 7.16 33.55
CA GLY A 482 5.97 8.58 33.89
C GLY A 482 7.21 9.36 33.45
N ASP A 483 7.35 10.61 33.90
CA ASP A 483 8.48 11.48 33.55
C ASP A 483 9.33 11.87 34.75
N SER A 484 10.65 11.75 34.60
CA SER A 484 11.65 12.10 35.63
C SER A 484 11.75 13.61 35.87
N ASN A 485 11.31 14.43 34.92
CA ASN A 485 11.41 15.90 35.02
C ASN A 485 10.22 16.54 35.75
N GLY A 486 9.26 15.74 36.23
CA GLY A 486 8.12 16.24 37.00
C GLY A 486 7.15 17.12 36.21
N ALA A 487 7.19 17.08 34.87
CA ALA A 487 6.25 17.81 34.04
C ALA A 487 4.82 17.32 34.30
N ALA A 488 3.89 18.27 34.44
CA ALA A 488 2.47 17.96 34.55
C ALA A 488 2.02 17.19 33.31
N ASN A 489 1.14 16.20 33.48
CA ASN A 489 0.49 15.47 32.39
C ASN A 489 1.40 14.49 31.61
N THR A 490 2.28 13.81 32.32
CA THR A 490 3.18 12.76 31.80
C THR A 490 2.69 11.36 32.13
N ASN A 491 1.37 11.14 32.10
CA ASN A 491 0.75 9.93 32.64
C ASN A 491 1.20 8.68 31.87
N GLY A 492 1.95 7.82 32.55
CA GLY A 492 2.31 6.49 32.07
C GLY A 492 1.59 5.42 32.88
N VAL A 493 1.08 4.38 32.22
CA VAL A 493 0.41 3.27 32.91
C VAL A 493 0.98 1.94 32.44
N ILE A 494 1.34 1.07 33.38
CA ILE A 494 1.55 -0.36 33.15
C ILE A 494 0.60 -1.12 34.08
N ALA A 495 -0.27 -1.97 33.54
CA ALA A 495 -1.28 -2.67 34.34
C ALA A 495 -0.66 -3.69 35.31
N GLY A 496 0.41 -4.36 34.88
CA GLY A 496 1.16 -5.26 35.75
C GLY A 496 2.41 -5.81 35.08
N ILE A 497 3.32 -6.33 35.92
CA ILE A 497 4.57 -6.95 35.49
C ILE A 497 4.67 -8.31 36.17
N THR A 498 4.80 -9.39 35.39
CA THR A 498 4.94 -10.76 35.90
C THR A 498 6.25 -11.36 35.41
N LEU A 499 7.04 -11.89 36.35
CA LEU A 499 8.33 -12.53 36.10
C LEU A 499 8.28 -14.00 36.55
N TYR A 500 8.66 -14.92 35.67
CA TYR A 500 8.72 -16.35 35.95
C TYR A 500 10.15 -16.90 35.92
N GLY A 501 10.44 -17.86 36.82
CA GLY A 501 11.66 -18.65 36.76
C GLY A 501 12.92 -17.81 36.99
N ASN A 502 13.83 -17.76 36.03
CA ASN A 502 15.04 -16.93 36.11
C ASN A 502 14.98 -15.66 35.24
N SER A 503 13.78 -15.17 34.88
CA SER A 503 13.64 -13.95 34.09
C SER A 503 14.18 -12.70 34.81
N THR A 504 14.70 -11.71 34.08
CA THR A 504 15.38 -10.54 34.67
C THR A 504 14.95 -9.19 34.08
N ILE A 505 14.94 -8.13 34.89
CA ILE A 505 14.89 -6.73 34.44
C ILE A 505 16.12 -6.02 35.00
N ALA A 506 17.21 -5.99 34.22
CA ALA A 506 18.52 -5.60 34.74
C ALA A 506 18.64 -4.09 35.04
N GLY A 507 17.96 -3.23 34.26
CA GLY A 507 17.92 -1.79 34.53
C GLY A 507 16.91 -1.37 35.62
N GLY A 508 16.19 -2.32 36.21
CA GLY A 508 15.18 -2.06 37.24
C GLY A 508 13.84 -1.54 36.73
N ILE A 509 12.91 -1.36 37.68
CA ILE A 509 11.57 -0.81 37.45
C ILE A 509 11.52 0.56 38.13
N ILE A 510 11.26 1.60 37.35
CA ILE A 510 11.29 3.00 37.78
C ILE A 510 9.90 3.59 37.58
N ASN A 511 9.25 3.93 38.69
CA ASN A 511 8.01 4.68 38.69
C ASN A 511 8.32 6.16 38.91
N ASN A 512 8.36 6.94 37.84
CA ASN A 512 8.56 8.38 37.93
C ASN A 512 7.25 9.10 38.30
N THR A 513 7.34 10.43 38.46
CA THR A 513 6.18 11.30 38.68
C THR A 513 5.10 11.06 37.62
N ASN A 514 3.84 10.96 38.06
CA ASN A 514 2.66 10.64 37.24
C ASN A 514 2.71 9.25 36.56
N GLY A 515 3.66 8.40 36.94
CA GLY A 515 3.66 6.99 36.59
C GLY A 515 2.70 6.19 37.47
N ASN A 516 2.05 5.21 36.86
CA ASN A 516 1.24 4.22 37.56
C ASN A 516 1.64 2.82 37.11
N ILE A 517 2.27 2.07 38.00
CA ILE A 517 2.57 0.65 37.82
C ILE A 517 1.62 -0.12 38.73
N GLY A 518 0.83 -1.02 38.14
CA GLY A 518 -0.05 -1.89 38.89
C GLY A 518 0.70 -3.01 39.61
N THR A 519 0.20 -4.24 39.50
CA THR A 519 0.74 -5.35 40.30
C THR A 519 2.07 -5.84 39.72
N ILE A 520 3.09 -5.99 40.58
CA ILE A 520 4.36 -6.65 40.23
C ILE A 520 4.38 -8.02 40.92
N ILE A 521 4.47 -9.09 40.13
CA ILE A 521 4.57 -10.47 40.59
C ILE A 521 5.92 -11.03 40.18
N SER A 522 6.75 -11.40 41.15
CA SER A 522 8.01 -12.10 40.90
C SER A 522 7.91 -13.52 41.44
N ASN A 523 7.69 -14.48 40.55
CA ASN A 523 7.79 -15.91 40.84
C ASN A 523 9.16 -16.43 40.41
N THR A 524 10.21 -15.70 40.78
CA THR A 524 11.59 -16.06 40.50
C THR A 524 12.14 -16.86 41.68
N GLY A 525 12.50 -18.12 41.44
CA GLY A 525 12.70 -19.11 42.50
C GLY A 525 13.80 -18.82 43.51
N THR A 526 14.70 -17.85 43.27
CA THR A 526 15.82 -17.56 44.18
C THR A 526 16.42 -16.14 44.12
N ASN A 527 15.94 -15.21 43.29
CA ASN A 527 16.61 -13.91 43.10
C ASN A 527 15.64 -12.80 42.69
N ILE A 528 15.15 -12.00 43.64
CA ILE A 528 14.60 -10.68 43.30
C ILE A 528 15.80 -9.73 43.15
N ASN A 529 16.45 -9.77 41.99
CA ASN A 529 17.57 -8.87 41.65
C ASN A 529 17.09 -7.56 40.97
N ASN A 530 15.77 -7.30 41.00
CA ASN A 530 15.20 -6.12 40.36
C ASN A 530 15.07 -4.99 41.38
N THR A 531 15.75 -3.87 41.13
CA THR A 531 15.59 -2.64 41.91
C THR A 531 14.26 -1.97 41.53
N ILE A 532 13.44 -1.64 42.52
CA ILE A 532 12.24 -0.82 42.34
C ILE A 532 12.51 0.55 42.95
N THR A 533 12.44 1.61 42.13
CA THR A 533 12.55 3.00 42.58
C THR A 533 11.22 3.70 42.32
N ASN A 534 10.69 4.36 43.34
CA ASN A 534 9.44 5.14 43.29
C ASN A 534 9.71 6.57 43.74
#